data_AF-A0A4C1TRZ9-F1
#
_entry.id   AF-A0A4C1TRZ9-F1
#
_cell.length_a   1.000
_cell.length_b   1.000
_cell.length_c   1.000
_cell.angle_alpha   90.00
_cell.angle_beta   90.00
_cell.angle_gamma   90.00
#
_symmetry.space_group_name_H-M   'P 1'
#
loop_
_entity.id
_entity.type
_entity.pdbx_description
1 polymer ?
#
loop_
_entity_poly.entity_id
_entity_poly.type
_entity_poly.pdbx_seq_one_letter_code
_entity_poly.pdbx_strand_id
1 'polypeptide(L)'
;MNIEWELSEDEIKCFSKEFKRLGDPLEYSVVFTSNATAAIKIVGECFDFGTVEKGSFYYCQENHTSVLGMRELVKTPYKFVLTQPELLENLNKTHSQERLAGHRLQRLDIAKLPKALIHIPERLRPKLKEICIYPVKSCGAFKIVDSWPLTSTGLLYDRGWMIVDAYGMALTQKHQSRLCLIRPIINRHKGTMELTFSGMKSVKISLEMASEETSVTNSSVCRSKVCDDLVSGYDCGDEVANWLCDCLETSGLRLIKQCAERRSLNGSAKEISLSNQAQFLLINRSSVMWLTKKINSEKESLDHTVDRFRANLVIETPTALEEMNFKSLTIGDTEFKVDGFVRAVK
;
A
#
# COMPACT_ATOMS: atom_id res chain seq x y z
N MET A 1 -25.51 2.08 24.62
CA MET A 1 -25.83 3.08 25.66
C MET A 1 -24.77 4.16 25.55
N ASN A 2 -25.08 5.32 24.97
CA ASN A 2 -24.17 6.46 25.01
C ASN A 2 -24.27 7.04 26.41
N ILE A 3 -23.19 6.94 27.17
CA ILE A 3 -23.10 7.58 28.47
C ILE A 3 -22.44 8.93 28.21
N GLU A 4 -23.25 9.99 28.14
CA GLU A 4 -22.75 11.35 28.19
C GLU A 4 -22.44 11.69 29.65
N TRP A 5 -21.18 11.98 29.94
CA TRP A 5 -20.74 12.46 31.24
C TRP A 5 -20.67 13.99 31.17
N GLU A 6 -21.44 14.69 32.01
CA GLU A 6 -21.19 16.10 32.29
C GLU A 6 -19.95 16.20 33.19
N LEU A 7 -18.80 16.46 32.57
CA LEU A 7 -17.60 16.88 33.29
C LEU A 7 -17.68 18.40 33.53
N SER A 8 -17.18 18.88 34.66
CA SER A 8 -17.08 20.34 34.88
C SER A 8 -16.14 20.99 33.85
N GLU A 9 -16.33 22.28 33.53
CA GLU A 9 -15.50 22.97 32.52
C GLU A 9 -13.99 22.89 32.81
N ASP A 10 -13.61 22.89 34.09
CA ASP A 10 -12.21 22.78 34.52
C ASP A 10 -11.66 21.35 34.36
N GLU A 11 -12.47 20.33 34.64
CA GLU A 11 -12.12 18.93 34.38
C GLU A 11 -12.01 18.66 32.87
N ILE A 12 -12.90 19.21 32.05
CA ILE A 12 -12.82 19.12 30.58
C ILE A 12 -11.55 19.80 30.07
N LYS A 13 -11.18 20.98 30.59
CA LYS A 13 -9.95 21.67 30.20
C LYS A 13 -8.70 20.87 30.57
N CYS A 14 -8.65 20.32 31.78
CA CYS A 14 -7.50 19.53 32.24
C CYS A 14 -7.41 18.20 31.46
N PHE A 15 -8.53 17.49 31.31
CA PHE A 15 -8.62 16.25 30.55
C PHE A 15 -8.29 16.46 29.06
N SER A 16 -8.80 17.53 28.44
CA SER A 16 -8.53 17.88 27.05
C SER A 16 -7.07 18.26 26.81
N LYS A 17 -6.41 18.96 27.74
CA LYS A 17 -5.01 19.37 27.60
C LYS A 17 -4.07 18.18 27.57
N GLU A 18 -4.32 17.18 28.40
CA GLU A 18 -3.50 15.97 28.48
C GLU A 18 -3.83 14.97 27.37
N PHE A 19 -5.10 14.85 26.95
CA PHE A 19 -5.46 14.03 25.78
C PHE A 19 -4.99 14.61 24.45
N LYS A 20 -4.95 15.94 24.30
CA LYS A 20 -4.36 16.57 23.11
C LYS A 20 -2.89 16.24 22.92
N ARG A 21 -2.17 15.89 23.99
CA ARG A 21 -0.78 15.40 23.92
C ARG A 21 -0.68 13.93 23.48
N LEU A 22 -1.75 13.15 23.66
CA LEU A 22 -1.77 11.73 23.35
C LEU A 22 -1.94 11.45 21.83
N GLY A 23 -2.47 12.38 21.03
CA GLY A 23 -2.55 12.22 19.57
C GLY A 23 -3.97 12.00 19.06
N ASP A 24 -4.12 11.27 17.94
CA ASP A 24 -5.43 11.08 17.29
C ASP A 24 -6.34 10.17 18.16
N PRO A 25 -7.54 10.62 18.57
CA PRO A 25 -8.46 9.82 19.36
C PRO A 25 -8.82 8.46 18.75
N LEU A 26 -8.74 8.32 17.42
CA LEU A 26 -8.97 7.06 16.71
C LEU A 26 -7.87 6.01 16.98
N GLU A 27 -6.73 6.41 17.54
CA GLU A 27 -5.67 5.48 17.94
C GLU A 27 -5.92 4.81 19.30
N TYR A 28 -6.87 5.33 20.08
CA TYR A 28 -7.09 4.93 21.48
C TYR A 28 -8.36 4.09 21.65
N SER A 29 -8.32 3.18 22.62
CA SER A 29 -9.49 2.44 23.09
C SER A 29 -9.64 2.71 24.58
N VAL A 30 -10.86 3.00 25.03
CA VAL A 30 -11.16 3.22 26.44
C VAL A 30 -11.50 1.88 27.07
N VAL A 31 -10.81 1.56 28.17
CA VAL A 31 -10.98 0.29 28.89
C VAL A 31 -11.34 0.62 30.32
N PHE A 32 -12.52 0.17 30.76
CA PHE A 32 -12.93 0.30 32.15
C PHE A 32 -12.32 -0.82 32.98
N THR A 33 -11.62 -0.46 34.04
CA THR A 33 -11.04 -1.40 35.01
C THR A 33 -11.57 -1.08 36.40
N SER A 34 -11.53 -2.07 37.30
CA SER A 34 -12.01 -1.90 38.67
C SER A 34 -11.19 -0.89 39.48
N ASN A 35 -9.90 -0.74 39.15
CA ASN A 35 -8.98 0.26 39.71
C ASN A 35 -7.69 0.33 38.86
N ALA A 36 -6.75 1.19 39.26
CA ALA A 36 -5.45 1.36 38.63
C ALA A 36 -4.59 0.09 38.65
N THR A 37 -4.62 -0.69 39.75
CA THR A 37 -3.88 -1.95 39.86
C THR A 37 -4.34 -2.97 38.82
N ALA A 38 -5.65 -3.09 38.60
CA ALA A 38 -6.20 -3.96 37.57
C ALA A 38 -5.78 -3.52 36.15
N ALA A 39 -5.75 -2.22 35.88
CA ALA A 39 -5.27 -1.69 34.60
C ALA A 39 -3.79 -2.02 34.34
N ILE A 40 -2.94 -1.75 35.33
CA ILE A 40 -1.50 -2.02 35.26
C ILE A 40 -1.24 -3.53 35.08
N LYS A 41 -1.99 -4.37 35.80
CA LYS A 41 -1.88 -5.83 35.68
C LYS A 41 -2.18 -6.33 34.26
N ILE A 42 -3.22 -5.80 33.60
CA ILE A 42 -3.54 -6.15 32.20
C ILE A 42 -2.34 -5.85 31.29
N VAL A 43 -1.70 -4.69 31.44
CA VAL A 43 -0.50 -4.34 30.68
C VAL A 43 0.63 -5.32 30.96
N GLY A 44 0.87 -5.67 32.23
CA GLY A 44 1.92 -6.60 32.62
C GLY A 44 1.73 -8.03 32.10
N GLU A 45 0.48 -8.47 31.98
CA GLU A 45 0.15 -9.80 31.47
C GLU A 45 0.15 -9.86 29.94
N CYS A 46 -0.23 -8.77 29.27
CA CYS A 46 -0.35 -8.73 27.81
C CYS A 46 0.92 -8.24 27.09
N PHE A 47 1.86 -7.62 27.78
CA PHE A 47 3.11 -7.14 27.16
C PHE A 47 4.20 -8.22 27.23
N ASP A 48 4.86 -8.49 26.11
CA ASP A 48 5.96 -9.44 26.02
C ASP A 48 7.29 -8.79 26.41
N PHE A 49 7.75 -9.08 27.63
CA PHE A 49 9.03 -8.60 28.17
C PHE A 49 10.21 -9.57 27.92
N GLY A 50 10.03 -10.61 27.09
CA GLY A 50 10.87 -11.81 27.06
C GLY A 50 12.28 -11.72 26.43
N THR A 51 12.66 -10.63 25.77
CA THR A 51 14.05 -10.36 25.27
C THR A 51 14.35 -8.86 25.28
N VAL A 52 15.64 -8.45 25.24
CA VAL A 52 16.05 -7.03 25.14
C VAL A 52 15.37 -6.31 23.97
N GLU A 53 15.18 -7.01 22.85
CA GLU A 53 14.56 -6.46 21.63
C GLU A 53 13.03 -6.35 21.75
N LYS A 54 12.40 -7.16 22.61
CA LYS A 54 10.94 -7.19 22.81
C LYS A 54 10.48 -6.16 23.84
N GLY A 55 11.24 -5.93 24.90
CA GLY A 55 11.02 -4.79 25.80
C GLY A 55 11.54 -4.99 27.22
N SER A 56 11.77 -3.86 27.88
CA SER A 56 12.29 -3.79 29.25
C SER A 56 11.26 -3.15 30.18
N PHE A 57 11.27 -3.56 31.46
CA PHE A 57 10.44 -2.94 32.48
C PHE A 57 11.27 -1.96 33.31
N TYR A 58 11.04 -0.66 33.09
CA TYR A 58 11.66 0.42 33.85
C TYR A 58 10.68 0.93 34.92
N TYR A 59 11.15 1.09 36.15
CA TYR A 59 10.37 1.68 37.23
C TYR A 59 11.24 2.52 38.16
N CYS A 60 10.62 3.42 38.91
CA CYS A 60 11.24 4.21 39.96
C CYS A 60 10.85 3.67 41.34
N GLN A 61 11.76 3.80 42.33
CA GLN A 61 11.46 3.40 43.71
C GLN A 61 10.29 4.19 44.30
N GLU A 62 10.09 5.41 43.83
CA GLU A 62 9.00 6.31 44.26
C GLU A 62 7.64 5.94 43.65
N ASN A 63 7.57 4.97 42.73
CA ASN A 63 6.30 4.58 42.13
C ASN A 63 5.35 3.95 43.17
N HIS A 64 4.05 4.13 42.94
CA HIS A 64 2.99 3.52 43.76
C HIS A 64 3.14 1.98 43.80
N THR A 65 2.69 1.37 44.90
CA THR A 65 2.80 -0.08 45.17
C THR A 65 2.29 -0.96 44.03
N SER A 66 1.26 -0.51 43.30
CA SER A 66 0.72 -1.18 42.12
C SER A 66 1.75 -1.39 41.00
N VAL A 67 2.63 -0.40 40.76
CA VAL A 67 3.70 -0.48 39.77
C VAL A 67 4.85 -1.34 40.31
N LEU A 68 5.21 -1.18 41.58
CA LEU A 68 6.24 -2.01 42.20
C LEU A 68 5.87 -3.50 42.19
N GLY A 69 4.58 -3.81 42.40
CA GLY A 69 4.05 -5.17 42.32
C GLY A 69 4.17 -5.83 40.93
N MET A 70 4.34 -5.05 39.86
CA MET A 70 4.54 -5.59 38.51
C MET A 70 5.83 -6.40 38.38
N ARG A 71 6.81 -6.19 39.27
CA ARG A 71 8.07 -6.96 39.29
C ARG A 71 7.85 -8.47 39.38
N GLU A 72 6.77 -8.90 40.02
CA GLU A 72 6.38 -10.30 40.17
C GLU A 72 5.65 -10.84 38.92
N LEU A 73 4.93 -9.97 38.20
CA LEU A 73 4.23 -10.33 36.96
C LEU A 73 5.18 -10.37 35.77
N VAL A 74 6.14 -9.44 35.72
CA VAL A 74 7.11 -9.30 34.64
C VAL A 74 8.24 -10.32 34.84
N LYS A 75 8.03 -11.52 34.27
CA LYS A 75 8.95 -12.67 34.31
C LYS A 75 10.09 -12.53 33.30
N THR A 76 10.92 -11.51 33.48
CA THR A 76 12.08 -11.20 32.64
C THR A 76 13.28 -10.78 33.49
N PRO A 77 14.52 -11.04 33.05
CA PRO A 77 15.70 -10.44 33.67
C PRO A 77 15.84 -8.93 33.39
N TYR A 78 15.14 -8.39 32.37
CA TYR A 78 15.25 -6.99 31.93
C TYR A 78 14.37 -6.03 32.75
N LYS A 79 14.57 -6.03 34.07
CA LYS A 79 13.90 -5.12 35.02
C LYS A 79 14.92 -4.12 35.53
N PHE A 80 14.66 -2.84 35.35
CA PHE A 80 15.59 -1.77 35.69
C PHE A 80 14.94 -0.74 36.61
N VAL A 81 15.66 -0.38 37.68
CA VAL A 81 15.29 0.74 38.55
C VAL A 81 15.97 1.98 38.01
N LEU A 82 15.21 3.02 37.75
CA LEU A 82 15.73 4.33 37.35
C LEU A 82 15.28 5.40 38.35
N THR A 83 16.08 6.43 38.49
CA THR A 83 15.65 7.69 39.10
C THR A 83 14.68 8.43 38.17
N GLN A 84 13.85 9.32 38.71
CA GLN A 84 12.93 10.12 37.91
C GLN A 84 13.65 10.87 36.75
N PRO A 85 14.82 11.52 36.96
CA PRO A 85 15.55 12.18 35.86
C PRO A 85 15.99 11.21 34.75
N GLU A 86 16.52 10.04 35.11
CA GLU A 86 16.96 9.02 34.14
C GLU A 86 15.80 8.47 33.32
N LEU A 87 14.62 8.28 33.94
CA LEU A 87 13.41 7.85 33.24
C LEU A 87 12.98 8.91 32.20
N LEU A 88 12.96 10.18 32.59
CA LEU A 88 12.58 11.29 31.71
C LEU A 88 13.58 11.45 30.55
N GLU A 89 14.87 11.26 30.80
CA GLU A 89 15.89 11.30 29.76
C GLU A 89 15.71 10.15 28.74
N ASN A 90 15.41 8.94 29.22
CA ASN A 90 15.15 7.78 28.35
C ASN A 90 13.90 7.96 27.48
N LEU A 91 12.82 8.53 28.03
CA LEU A 91 11.60 8.85 27.28
C LEU A 91 11.84 9.88 26.17
N ASN A 92 12.77 10.82 26.38
CA ASN A 92 13.13 11.82 25.37
C ASN A 92 14.09 11.26 24.31
N LYS A 93 14.91 10.26 24.64
CA LYS A 93 15.83 9.60 23.71
C LYS A 93 15.15 8.60 22.77
N THR A 94 14.02 8.02 23.18
CA THR A 94 13.25 7.08 22.34
C THR A 94 12.46 7.83 21.26
N HIS A 95 13.14 8.25 20.19
CA HIS A 95 12.52 8.91 19.05
C HIS A 95 12.11 7.93 17.93
N SER A 96 10.90 8.20 17.41
CA SER A 96 10.25 7.82 16.14
C SER A 96 9.97 6.35 15.80
N GLN A 97 10.92 5.41 15.89
CA GLN A 97 10.70 4.06 15.33
C GLN A 97 9.84 3.14 16.22
N GLU A 98 9.92 3.26 17.55
CA GLU A 98 9.21 2.36 18.48
C GLU A 98 7.69 2.63 18.60
N ARG A 99 7.21 3.74 18.03
CA ARG A 99 5.79 4.11 18.06
C ARG A 99 4.99 3.53 16.89
N LEU A 100 5.67 2.92 15.90
CA LEU A 100 5.01 2.29 14.76
C LEU A 100 4.14 1.12 15.23
N ALA A 101 2.95 1.01 14.66
CA ALA A 101 1.98 0.00 15.07
C ALA A 101 2.49 -1.44 14.89
N GLY A 102 3.30 -1.71 13.85
CA GLY A 102 3.93 -3.02 13.65
C GLY A 102 4.81 -3.45 14.83
N HIS A 103 5.61 -2.54 15.40
CA HIS A 103 6.43 -2.83 16.59
C HIS A 103 5.56 -3.05 17.83
N ARG A 104 4.49 -2.26 17.99
CA ARG A 104 3.55 -2.44 19.12
C ARG A 104 2.86 -3.80 19.06
N LEU A 105 2.51 -4.28 17.87
CA LEU A 105 1.89 -5.59 17.68
C LEU A 105 2.84 -6.73 18.05
N GLN A 106 4.12 -6.64 17.70
CA GLN A 106 5.13 -7.66 18.05
C GLN A 106 5.37 -7.79 19.56
N ARG A 107 5.07 -6.73 20.32
CA ARG A 107 5.23 -6.69 21.78
C ARG A 107 3.98 -7.12 22.54
N LEU A 108 2.89 -7.44 21.85
CA LEU A 108 1.61 -7.81 22.44
C LEU A 108 1.44 -9.35 22.43
N ASP A 109 1.31 -9.95 23.61
CA ASP A 109 0.93 -11.35 23.78
C ASP A 109 -0.57 -11.51 23.53
N ILE A 110 -0.92 -11.78 22.28
CA ILE A 110 -2.31 -11.87 21.81
C ILE A 110 -3.09 -12.96 22.57
N ALA A 111 -2.43 -14.04 22.99
CA ALA A 111 -3.07 -15.15 23.68
C ALA A 111 -3.54 -14.77 25.10
N LYS A 112 -2.96 -13.73 25.69
CA LYS A 112 -3.29 -13.23 27.04
C LYS A 112 -4.22 -12.03 27.04
N LEU A 113 -4.63 -11.53 25.87
CA LEU A 113 -5.52 -10.37 25.77
C LEU A 113 -6.91 -10.68 26.38
N PRO A 114 -7.42 -9.82 27.27
CA PRO A 114 -8.82 -9.87 27.69
C PRO A 114 -9.75 -9.80 26.47
N LYS A 115 -10.93 -10.44 26.56
CA LYS A 115 -11.93 -10.45 25.48
C LYS A 115 -12.28 -9.05 24.96
N ALA A 116 -12.31 -8.06 25.85
CA ALA A 116 -12.60 -6.67 25.51
C ALA A 116 -11.51 -5.98 24.67
N LEU A 117 -10.33 -6.58 24.50
CA LEU A 117 -9.15 -6.00 23.82
C LEU A 117 -8.68 -6.82 22.60
N ILE A 118 -9.37 -7.91 22.26
CA ILE A 118 -8.99 -8.79 21.14
C ILE A 118 -9.02 -8.05 19.78
N HIS A 119 -9.80 -6.97 19.65
CA HIS A 119 -9.86 -6.14 18.45
C HIS A 119 -8.62 -5.26 18.24
N ILE A 120 -7.80 -5.03 19.28
CA ILE A 120 -6.61 -4.17 19.19
C ILE A 120 -5.57 -4.72 18.21
N PRO A 121 -5.16 -6.01 18.28
CA PRO A 121 -4.28 -6.62 17.28
C PRO A 121 -4.77 -6.41 15.84
N GLU A 122 -6.05 -6.62 15.57
CA GLU A 122 -6.63 -6.48 14.23
C GLU A 122 -6.60 -5.04 13.70
N ARG A 123 -6.68 -4.06 14.60
CA ARG A 123 -6.54 -2.65 14.27
C ARG A 123 -5.10 -2.27 13.98
N LEU A 124 -4.13 -2.90 14.64
CA LEU A 124 -2.71 -2.62 14.45
C LEU A 124 -2.10 -3.33 13.23
N ARG A 125 -2.73 -4.40 12.74
CA ARG A 125 -2.28 -5.14 11.56
C ARG A 125 -2.46 -4.31 10.28
N PRO A 126 -1.43 -4.24 9.42
CA PRO A 126 -1.58 -3.76 8.05
C PRO A 126 -2.68 -4.50 7.32
N LYS A 127 -3.49 -3.77 6.55
CA LYS A 127 -4.58 -4.35 5.74
C LYS A 127 -4.34 -4.07 4.27
N LEU A 128 -4.46 -5.10 3.44
CA LEU A 128 -4.57 -4.89 1.99
C LEU A 128 -5.98 -4.36 1.70
N LYS A 129 -6.07 -3.21 1.04
CA LYS A 129 -7.34 -2.54 0.72
C LYS A 129 -7.74 -2.78 -0.73
N GLU A 130 -6.79 -2.66 -1.65
CA GLU A 130 -7.06 -2.77 -3.07
C GLU A 130 -5.89 -3.46 -3.77
N ILE A 131 -6.22 -4.26 -4.79
CA ILE A 131 -5.27 -4.74 -5.78
C ILE A 131 -5.68 -4.15 -7.13
N CYS A 132 -4.74 -3.48 -7.76
CA CYS A 132 -4.94 -2.76 -9.02
C CYS A 132 -4.01 -3.32 -10.09
N ILE A 133 -4.56 -3.45 -11.30
CA ILE A 133 -3.84 -3.84 -12.50
C ILE A 133 -3.95 -2.68 -13.49
N TYR A 134 -2.90 -2.46 -14.28
CA TYR A 134 -2.90 -1.48 -15.37
C TYR A 134 -2.59 -2.21 -16.67
N PRO A 135 -3.59 -2.91 -17.26
CA PRO A 135 -3.38 -3.72 -18.45
C PRO A 135 -2.75 -2.94 -19.60
N VAL A 136 -3.30 -1.77 -19.89
CA VAL A 136 -2.77 -0.87 -20.92
C VAL A 136 -1.90 0.20 -20.27
N LYS A 137 -0.66 0.34 -20.75
CA LYS A 137 0.28 1.37 -20.30
C LYS A 137 -0.39 2.75 -20.37
N SER A 138 -0.18 3.55 -19.33
CA SER A 138 -0.73 4.91 -19.23
C SER A 138 -2.27 5.02 -19.18
N CYS A 139 -3.02 3.90 -19.16
CA CYS A 139 -4.48 3.92 -19.00
C CYS A 139 -4.92 3.75 -17.54
N GLY A 140 -6.23 3.85 -17.28
CA GLY A 140 -6.83 3.67 -15.96
C GLY A 140 -6.60 2.29 -15.33
N ALA A 141 -6.82 2.19 -14.03
CA ALA A 141 -6.70 0.93 -13.29
C ALA A 141 -7.91 0.02 -13.51
N PHE A 142 -7.65 -1.29 -13.51
CA PHE A 142 -8.64 -2.33 -13.25
C PHE A 142 -8.50 -2.79 -11.79
N LYS A 143 -9.51 -2.53 -10.97
CA LYS A 143 -9.52 -2.91 -9.54
C LYS A 143 -10.06 -4.33 -9.39
N ILE A 144 -9.30 -5.19 -8.74
CA ILE A 144 -9.66 -6.60 -8.51
C ILE A 144 -10.59 -6.68 -7.31
N VAL A 145 -11.64 -7.51 -7.42
CA VAL A 145 -12.64 -7.69 -6.36
C VAL A 145 -12.37 -8.94 -5.51
N ASP A 146 -11.78 -9.99 -6.10
CA ASP A 146 -11.62 -11.30 -5.49
C ASP A 146 -10.16 -11.76 -5.45
N SER A 147 -9.69 -12.46 -6.48
CA SER A 147 -8.40 -13.11 -6.55
C SER A 147 -7.81 -12.92 -7.93
N TRP A 148 -6.48 -12.87 -8.00
CA TRP A 148 -5.80 -12.70 -9.27
C TRP A 148 -4.53 -13.54 -9.37
N PRO A 149 -4.24 -14.16 -10.53
CA PRO A 149 -3.04 -14.95 -10.68
C PRO A 149 -1.78 -14.09 -10.62
N LEU A 150 -0.81 -14.56 -9.84
CA LEU A 150 0.56 -14.09 -9.89
C LEU A 150 1.32 -14.87 -10.96
N THR A 151 2.21 -14.17 -11.66
CA THR A 151 3.11 -14.70 -12.68
C THR A 151 4.53 -14.34 -12.30
N SER A 152 5.52 -14.90 -12.99
CA SER A 152 6.94 -14.56 -12.83
C SER A 152 7.24 -13.06 -13.05
N THR A 153 6.39 -12.34 -13.80
CA THR A 153 6.57 -10.92 -14.14
C THR A 153 5.68 -9.95 -13.37
N GLY A 154 4.76 -10.45 -12.53
CA GLY A 154 3.81 -9.64 -11.77
C GLY A 154 2.39 -10.20 -11.74
N LEU A 155 1.39 -9.35 -11.56
CA LEU A 155 -0.02 -9.73 -11.73
C LEU A 155 -0.27 -10.10 -13.20
N LEU A 156 -1.01 -11.18 -13.46
CA LEU A 156 -1.34 -11.58 -14.84
C LEU A 156 -2.00 -10.42 -15.60
N TYR A 157 -1.57 -10.18 -16.84
CA TYR A 157 -2.04 -9.09 -17.71
C TYR A 157 -1.64 -7.67 -17.28
N ASP A 158 -0.85 -7.50 -16.23
CA ASP A 158 -0.40 -6.18 -15.81
C ASP A 158 0.65 -5.62 -16.78
N ARG A 159 0.37 -4.43 -17.32
CA ARG A 159 1.20 -3.72 -18.31
C ARG A 159 1.53 -4.59 -19.55
N GLY A 160 0.57 -5.41 -19.98
CA GLY A 160 0.71 -6.26 -21.17
C GLY A 160 0.44 -5.55 -22.51
N TRP A 161 -0.10 -4.32 -22.48
CA TRP A 161 -0.45 -3.57 -23.69
C TRP A 161 0.08 -2.13 -23.66
N MET A 162 0.25 -1.54 -24.83
CA MET A 162 0.58 -0.13 -25.00
C MET A 162 -0.11 0.46 -26.22
N ILE A 163 -0.47 1.74 -26.15
CA ILE A 163 -0.98 2.49 -27.29
C ILE A 163 0.20 3.18 -27.97
N VAL A 164 0.33 3.03 -29.28
CA VAL A 164 1.37 3.66 -30.09
C VAL A 164 0.76 4.57 -31.14
N ASP A 165 1.51 5.57 -31.58
CA ASP A 165 1.14 6.41 -32.72
C ASP A 165 1.53 5.78 -34.07
N ALA A 166 1.29 6.51 -35.16
CA ALA A 166 1.59 6.08 -36.52
C ALA A 166 3.09 5.85 -36.78
N TYR A 167 3.96 6.41 -35.93
CA TYR A 167 5.41 6.22 -35.98
C TYR A 167 5.86 5.05 -35.09
N GLY A 168 4.93 4.33 -34.47
CA GLY A 168 5.20 3.22 -33.55
C GLY A 168 5.59 3.66 -32.13
N MET A 169 5.43 4.93 -31.81
CA MET A 169 5.90 5.51 -30.56
C MET A 169 4.85 5.36 -29.46
N ALA A 170 5.24 4.76 -28.33
CA ALA A 170 4.34 4.57 -27.20
C ALA A 170 3.88 5.92 -26.62
N LEU A 171 2.56 6.11 -26.55
CA LEU A 171 1.97 7.27 -25.90
C LEU A 171 2.17 7.21 -24.38
N THR A 172 2.32 8.38 -23.76
CA THR A 172 2.48 8.51 -22.31
C THR A 172 1.48 9.51 -21.76
N GLN A 173 1.07 9.34 -20.50
CA GLN A 173 0.19 10.29 -19.80
C GLN A 173 0.74 11.72 -19.75
N LYS A 174 2.07 11.90 -19.81
CA LYS A 174 2.71 13.23 -19.85
C LYS A 174 2.36 14.01 -21.12
N HIS A 175 2.17 13.30 -22.23
CA HIS A 175 1.88 13.90 -23.55
C HIS A 175 0.38 13.86 -23.86
N GLN A 176 -0.32 12.81 -23.45
CA GLN A 176 -1.76 12.63 -23.64
C GLN A 176 -2.41 12.23 -22.32
N SER A 177 -2.91 13.20 -21.56
CA SER A 177 -3.51 12.97 -20.25
C SER A 177 -4.82 12.18 -20.32
N ARG A 178 -5.57 12.29 -21.43
CA ARG A 178 -6.84 11.57 -21.66
C ARG A 178 -6.70 10.05 -21.61
N LEU A 179 -5.49 9.51 -21.75
CA LEU A 179 -5.23 8.09 -21.58
C LEU A 179 -5.74 7.57 -20.23
N CYS A 180 -5.67 8.37 -19.15
CA CYS A 180 -6.15 7.95 -17.83
C CYS A 180 -7.67 7.70 -17.76
N LEU A 181 -8.43 8.24 -18.72
CA LEU A 181 -9.88 8.08 -18.82
C LEU A 181 -10.27 6.77 -19.50
N ILE A 182 -9.36 6.17 -20.28
CA ILE A 182 -9.56 4.83 -20.84
C ILE A 182 -9.43 3.81 -19.71
N ARG A 183 -10.50 3.07 -19.43
CA ARG A 183 -10.57 2.08 -18.36
C ARG A 183 -10.67 0.66 -18.92
N PRO A 184 -9.62 -0.16 -18.78
CA PRO A 184 -9.65 -1.57 -19.14
C PRO A 184 -10.41 -2.38 -18.09
N ILE A 185 -11.20 -3.35 -18.55
CA ILE A 185 -11.93 -4.32 -17.74
C ILE A 185 -11.60 -5.71 -18.27
N ILE A 186 -10.98 -6.56 -17.45
CA ILE A 186 -10.59 -7.90 -17.87
C ILE A 186 -11.64 -8.91 -17.43
N ASN A 187 -12.14 -9.71 -18.37
CA ASN A 187 -12.95 -10.88 -18.09
C ASN A 187 -12.19 -12.15 -18.48
N ARG A 188 -11.59 -12.80 -17.48
CA ARG A 188 -10.77 -14.01 -17.65
C ARG A 188 -11.58 -15.19 -18.17
N HIS A 189 -12.80 -15.38 -17.68
CA HIS A 189 -13.66 -16.50 -18.10
C HIS A 189 -14.07 -16.40 -19.56
N LYS A 190 -14.25 -15.18 -20.07
CA LYS A 190 -14.56 -14.93 -21.48
C LYS A 190 -13.33 -14.83 -22.37
N GLY A 191 -12.13 -14.78 -21.79
CA GLY A 191 -10.90 -14.55 -22.56
C GLY A 191 -10.87 -13.17 -23.22
N THR A 192 -11.52 -12.14 -22.65
CA THR A 192 -11.63 -10.81 -23.28
C THR A 192 -11.26 -9.68 -22.34
N MET A 193 -10.63 -8.64 -22.87
CA MET A 193 -10.50 -7.31 -22.25
C MET A 193 -11.43 -6.33 -22.95
N GLU A 194 -12.16 -5.54 -22.17
CA GLU A 194 -13.02 -4.47 -22.67
C GLU A 194 -12.41 -3.12 -22.31
N LEU A 195 -12.26 -2.22 -23.28
CA LEU A 195 -11.86 -0.84 -23.04
C LEU A 195 -13.11 0.04 -23.00
N THR A 196 -13.21 0.84 -21.95
CA THR A 196 -14.31 1.78 -21.75
C THR A 196 -13.78 3.21 -21.70
N PHE A 197 -14.57 4.15 -22.24
CA PHE A 197 -14.32 5.58 -22.18
C PHE A 197 -15.66 6.29 -22.04
N SER A 198 -15.72 7.32 -21.19
CA SER A 198 -16.99 7.97 -20.83
C SER A 198 -17.70 8.51 -22.08
N GLY A 199 -18.98 8.17 -22.24
CA GLY A 199 -19.80 8.63 -23.37
C GLY A 199 -19.59 7.88 -24.69
N MET A 200 -18.77 6.81 -24.71
CA MET A 200 -18.54 5.98 -25.90
C MET A 200 -18.96 4.53 -25.66
N LYS A 201 -19.39 3.85 -26.73
CA LYS A 201 -19.56 2.39 -26.71
C LYS A 201 -18.20 1.74 -26.51
N SER A 202 -18.13 0.72 -25.67
CA SER A 202 -16.89 0.00 -25.39
C SER A 202 -16.42 -0.86 -26.57
N VAL A 203 -15.12 -1.14 -26.60
CA VAL A 203 -14.49 -2.06 -27.57
C VAL A 203 -13.91 -3.27 -26.85
N LYS A 204 -13.99 -4.45 -27.47
CA LYS A 204 -13.49 -5.71 -26.90
C LYS A 204 -12.25 -6.20 -27.64
N ILE A 205 -11.35 -6.79 -26.88
CA ILE A 205 -10.07 -7.31 -27.33
C ILE A 205 -9.94 -8.74 -26.81
N SER A 206 -9.50 -9.67 -27.65
CA SER A 206 -9.20 -11.03 -27.19
C SER A 206 -7.94 -11.05 -26.34
N LEU A 207 -7.98 -11.70 -25.18
CA LEU A 207 -6.82 -11.92 -24.32
C LEU A 207 -5.91 -13.01 -24.89
N GLU A 208 -6.48 -13.99 -25.59
CA GLU A 208 -5.76 -15.07 -26.27
C GLU A 208 -5.68 -14.71 -27.75
N MET A 209 -4.46 -14.66 -28.27
CA MET A 209 -4.30 -14.54 -29.72
C MET A 209 -4.32 -15.93 -30.30
N ALA A 210 -5.21 -16.19 -31.26
CA ALA A 210 -5.17 -17.42 -32.04
C ALA A 210 -3.78 -17.53 -32.69
N SER A 211 -3.21 -18.73 -32.64
CA SER A 211 -1.88 -19.08 -33.17
C SER A 211 -1.78 -19.02 -34.70
N GLU A 212 -2.62 -18.22 -35.37
CA GLU A 212 -2.72 -18.12 -36.81
C GLU A 212 -2.23 -16.75 -37.28
N GLU A 213 -1.00 -16.73 -37.80
CA GLU A 213 -0.46 -15.82 -38.83
C GLU A 213 -0.87 -14.33 -38.79
N THR A 214 -1.00 -13.72 -37.62
CA THR A 214 -1.27 -12.27 -37.54
C THR A 214 0.05 -11.50 -37.57
N SER A 215 0.20 -10.65 -38.58
CA SER A 215 1.36 -9.80 -38.89
C SER A 215 2.11 -9.28 -37.66
N VAL A 216 3.25 -9.90 -37.35
CA VAL A 216 4.21 -9.37 -36.38
C VAL A 216 4.64 -8.00 -36.88
N THR A 217 4.07 -6.96 -36.30
CA THR A 217 4.47 -5.60 -36.63
C THR A 217 5.64 -5.27 -35.71
N ASN A 218 6.83 -5.09 -36.28
CA ASN A 218 7.99 -4.62 -35.52
C ASN A 218 7.74 -3.17 -35.11
N SER A 219 7.00 -2.95 -34.02
CA SER A 219 6.80 -1.62 -33.47
C SER A 219 8.07 -1.20 -32.73
N SER A 220 8.78 -0.21 -33.27
CA SER A 220 9.91 0.40 -32.58
C SER A 220 9.40 1.24 -31.42
N VAL A 221 9.59 0.77 -30.19
CA VAL A 221 9.55 1.68 -29.03
C VAL A 221 10.60 2.75 -29.27
N CYS A 222 10.19 4.01 -29.12
CA CYS A 222 11.06 5.17 -29.23
C CYS A 222 12.39 4.97 -28.50
N ARG A 223 13.47 5.38 -29.17
CA ARG A 223 14.73 5.87 -28.58
C ARG A 223 14.46 7.05 -27.64
N SER A 224 13.80 6.80 -26.52
CA SER A 224 13.83 7.71 -25.39
C SER A 224 15.05 7.35 -24.55
N LYS A 225 15.84 8.35 -24.18
CA LYS A 225 17.15 8.31 -23.49
C LYS A 225 17.24 7.47 -22.20
N VAL A 226 16.25 6.65 -21.84
CA VAL A 226 16.12 5.99 -20.53
C VAL A 226 15.71 4.49 -20.62
N CYS A 227 15.44 3.90 -21.79
CA CYS A 227 15.36 2.43 -21.95
C CYS A 227 15.56 2.03 -23.43
N ASP A 228 16.71 1.43 -23.76
CA ASP A 228 17.14 1.06 -25.13
C ASP A 228 16.53 -0.26 -25.64
N ASP A 229 15.22 -0.39 -25.51
CA ASP A 229 14.61 -1.70 -25.39
C ASP A 229 13.50 -1.89 -26.43
N LEU A 230 13.84 -2.53 -27.56
CA LEU A 230 12.87 -2.88 -28.61
C LEU A 230 11.85 -3.88 -28.05
N VAL A 231 10.57 -3.50 -28.04
CA VAL A 231 9.47 -4.39 -27.64
C VAL A 231 8.61 -4.65 -28.86
N SER A 232 8.66 -5.89 -29.36
CA SER A 232 7.72 -6.37 -30.37
C SER A 232 6.41 -6.78 -29.72
N GLY A 233 5.33 -6.65 -30.49
CA GLY A 233 4.01 -7.02 -30.04
C GLY A 233 3.05 -7.20 -31.19
N TYR A 234 1.85 -7.60 -30.84
CA TYR A 234 0.78 -7.89 -31.76
C TYR A 234 -0.21 -6.75 -31.82
N ASP A 235 -0.60 -6.34 -33.03
CA ASP A 235 -1.66 -5.37 -33.23
C ASP A 235 -3.02 -6.00 -32.86
N CYS A 236 -3.80 -5.28 -32.04
CA CYS A 236 -5.14 -5.71 -31.62
C CYS A 236 -6.24 -5.42 -32.65
N GLY A 237 -5.87 -4.91 -33.83
CA GLY A 237 -6.75 -4.82 -35.00
C GLY A 237 -7.41 -3.45 -35.20
N ASP A 238 -7.99 -3.28 -36.40
CA ASP A 238 -8.49 -1.99 -36.87
C ASP A 238 -9.69 -1.46 -36.07
N GLU A 239 -10.54 -2.33 -35.53
CA GLU A 239 -11.67 -1.91 -34.69
C GLU A 239 -11.19 -1.16 -33.44
N VAL A 240 -10.18 -1.71 -32.77
CA VAL A 240 -9.57 -1.11 -31.57
C VAL A 240 -8.80 0.14 -31.94
N ALA A 241 -8.08 0.13 -33.06
CA ALA A 241 -7.36 1.29 -33.58
C ALA A 241 -8.30 2.48 -33.83
N ASN A 242 -9.40 2.26 -34.54
CA ASN A 242 -10.40 3.29 -34.83
C ASN A 242 -11.04 3.81 -33.54
N TRP A 243 -11.42 2.91 -32.63
CA TRP A 243 -11.97 3.29 -31.33
C TRP A 243 -11.02 4.18 -30.52
N LEU A 244 -9.73 3.86 -30.51
CA LEU A 244 -8.70 4.68 -29.85
C LEU A 244 -8.54 6.04 -30.53
N CYS A 245 -8.58 6.08 -31.86
CA CYS A 245 -8.48 7.32 -32.61
C CYS A 245 -9.64 8.27 -32.29
N ASP A 246 -10.87 7.74 -32.23
CA ASP A 246 -12.06 8.50 -31.85
C ASP A 246 -11.99 8.96 -30.39
N CYS A 247 -11.57 8.07 -29.49
CA CYS A 247 -11.49 8.32 -28.06
C CYS A 247 -10.49 9.43 -27.70
N LEU A 248 -9.36 9.49 -28.40
CA LEU A 248 -8.26 10.42 -28.14
C LEU A 248 -8.18 11.56 -29.15
N GLU A 249 -9.12 11.63 -30.09
CA GLU A 249 -9.18 12.60 -31.20
C GLU A 249 -7.83 12.71 -31.93
N THR A 250 -7.19 11.57 -32.17
CA THR A 250 -5.85 11.48 -32.76
C THR A 250 -5.82 10.35 -33.77
N SER A 251 -5.42 10.61 -35.01
CA SER A 251 -5.37 9.58 -36.06
C SER A 251 -4.15 8.68 -35.96
N GLY A 252 -4.26 7.45 -36.47
CA GLY A 252 -3.13 6.54 -36.66
C GLY A 252 -2.68 5.84 -35.38
N LEU A 253 -3.53 5.75 -34.37
CA LEU A 253 -3.23 5.04 -33.13
C LEU A 253 -3.41 3.53 -33.30
N ARG A 254 -2.55 2.76 -32.64
CA ARG A 254 -2.63 1.29 -32.59
C ARG A 254 -2.50 0.80 -31.14
N LEU A 255 -3.23 -0.27 -30.80
CA LEU A 255 -3.04 -0.97 -29.54
C LEU A 255 -2.15 -2.19 -29.77
N ILE A 256 -1.02 -2.22 -29.09
CA ILE A 256 -0.04 -3.29 -29.22
C ILE A 256 -0.04 -4.13 -27.95
N LYS A 257 -0.26 -5.44 -28.09
CA LYS A 257 -0.07 -6.44 -27.03
C LYS A 257 1.37 -6.93 -27.04
N GLN A 258 2.07 -6.81 -25.94
CA GLN A 258 3.46 -7.26 -25.81
C GLN A 258 3.58 -8.77 -26.04
N CYS A 259 4.61 -9.19 -26.79
CA CYS A 259 4.99 -10.60 -26.90
C CYS A 259 5.82 -11.01 -25.67
N ALA A 260 5.49 -12.16 -25.06
CA ALA A 260 6.08 -12.61 -23.80
C ALA A 260 7.60 -12.91 -23.89
N GLU A 261 8.13 -13.12 -25.09
CA GLU A 261 9.53 -13.45 -25.31
C GLU A 261 10.28 -12.29 -25.99
N ARG A 262 11.25 -11.68 -25.29
CA ARG A 262 12.39 -11.11 -26.00
C ARG A 262 13.38 -12.21 -26.30
N ARG A 263 13.61 -12.49 -27.59
CA ARG A 263 14.89 -13.04 -28.04
C ARG A 263 15.91 -11.90 -27.92
N SER A 264 16.78 -11.97 -26.92
CA SER A 264 18.01 -11.18 -26.95
C SER A 264 18.77 -11.51 -28.24
N LEU A 265 19.47 -10.54 -28.83
CA LEU A 265 20.44 -10.79 -29.92
C LEU A 265 21.48 -11.87 -29.55
N ASN A 266 21.61 -12.18 -28.25
CA ASN A 266 22.50 -13.19 -27.67
C ASN A 266 21.78 -14.50 -27.25
N GLY A 267 20.51 -14.72 -27.62
CA GLY A 267 19.80 -15.98 -27.38
C GLY A 267 19.34 -16.27 -25.95
N SER A 268 19.56 -15.37 -24.98
CA SER A 268 18.98 -15.51 -23.64
C SER A 268 17.57 -14.94 -23.58
N ALA A 269 16.61 -15.77 -23.15
CA ALA A 269 15.25 -15.35 -22.85
C ALA A 269 15.28 -14.50 -21.57
N LYS A 270 14.92 -13.22 -21.68
CA LYS A 270 14.56 -12.39 -20.53
C LYS A 270 13.05 -12.19 -20.59
N GLU A 271 12.35 -12.61 -19.54
CA GLU A 271 10.98 -12.18 -19.30
C GLU A 271 10.98 -10.69 -18.98
N ILE A 272 10.10 -9.92 -19.60
CA ILE A 272 10.05 -8.46 -19.40
C ILE A 272 8.63 -8.03 -19.09
N SER A 273 8.51 -7.23 -18.04
CA SER A 273 7.34 -6.40 -17.74
C SER A 273 7.63 -4.97 -18.23
N LEU A 274 6.66 -4.30 -18.86
CA LEU A 274 6.73 -2.86 -19.19
C LEU A 274 6.72 -1.94 -17.93
N SER A 275 6.88 -2.53 -16.74
CA SER A 275 7.04 -1.83 -15.47
C SER A 275 8.34 -1.03 -15.45
N ASN A 276 8.24 0.23 -15.05
CA ASN A 276 9.35 1.17 -15.18
C ASN A 276 10.56 0.83 -14.28
N GLN A 277 10.40 0.13 -13.14
CA GLN A 277 11.50 -0.16 -12.20
C GLN A 277 11.32 -1.42 -11.32
N ALA A 278 10.08 -1.86 -11.06
CA ALA A 278 9.77 -3.00 -10.18
C ALA A 278 8.50 -3.74 -10.62
N GLN A 279 8.38 -5.03 -10.29
CA GLN A 279 7.23 -5.89 -10.66
C GLN A 279 5.91 -5.41 -10.05
N PHE A 280 5.96 -4.91 -8.82
CA PHE A 280 4.81 -4.38 -8.10
C PHE A 280 5.15 -3.01 -7.53
N LEU A 281 4.16 -2.13 -7.52
CA LEU A 281 4.22 -0.89 -6.75
C LEU A 281 3.25 -0.99 -5.57
N LEU A 282 3.74 -0.70 -4.37
CA LEU A 282 2.97 -0.68 -3.14
C LEU A 282 2.84 0.76 -2.63
N ILE A 283 1.64 1.12 -2.17
CA ILE A 283 1.38 2.42 -1.55
C ILE A 283 0.57 2.23 -0.26
N ASN A 284 0.88 3.02 0.76
CA ASN A 284 0.11 3.06 1.99
C ASN A 284 -0.88 4.22 1.96
N ARG A 285 -2.16 3.91 2.06
CA ARG A 285 -3.27 4.88 2.10
C ARG A 285 -3.09 5.91 3.22
N SER A 286 -2.57 5.50 4.38
CA SER A 286 -2.29 6.40 5.50
C SER A 286 -1.18 7.41 5.17
N SER A 287 -0.17 7.01 4.40
CA SER A 287 0.86 7.91 3.87
C SER A 287 0.29 8.91 2.87
N VAL A 288 -0.61 8.47 1.99
CA VAL A 288 -1.28 9.36 1.04
C VAL A 288 -2.16 10.37 1.79
N MET A 289 -2.92 9.92 2.79
CA MET A 289 -3.73 10.82 3.63
C MET A 289 -2.88 11.87 4.36
N TRP A 290 -1.72 11.46 4.90
CA TRP A 290 -0.75 12.38 5.48
C TRP A 290 -0.19 13.38 4.45
N LEU A 291 0.09 12.92 3.22
CA LEU A 291 0.59 13.78 2.15
C LEU A 291 -0.48 14.79 1.72
N THR A 292 -1.73 14.37 1.55
CA THR A 292 -2.84 15.26 1.18
C THR A 292 -3.03 16.39 2.19
N LYS A 293 -2.80 16.14 3.49
CA LYS A 293 -2.83 17.20 4.54
C LYS A 293 -1.75 18.26 4.36
N LYS A 294 -0.68 17.98 3.60
CA LYS A 294 0.43 18.92 3.32
C LYS A 294 0.30 19.65 1.99
N ILE A 295 -0.61 19.23 1.14
CA ILE A 295 -0.84 19.83 -0.17
C ILE A 295 -1.89 20.95 0.01
N ASN A 296 -1.51 22.18 -0.34
CA ASN A 296 -2.37 23.36 -0.19
C ASN A 296 -3.24 23.65 -1.43
N SER A 297 -3.14 22.85 -2.50
CA SER A 297 -3.90 23.02 -3.74
C SER A 297 -5.32 22.45 -3.63
N GLU A 298 -6.04 22.38 -4.76
CA GLU A 298 -7.37 21.79 -4.87
C GLU A 298 -7.48 20.45 -4.14
N LYS A 299 -8.49 20.34 -3.28
CA LYS A 299 -8.78 19.13 -2.52
C LYS A 299 -9.59 18.19 -3.40
N GLU A 300 -9.00 17.06 -3.76
CA GLU A 300 -9.70 15.92 -4.33
C GLU A 300 -9.98 14.86 -3.25
N SER A 301 -10.76 13.84 -3.59
CA SER A 301 -10.97 12.71 -2.67
C SER A 301 -9.67 11.92 -2.47
N LEU A 302 -9.52 11.31 -1.29
CA LEU A 302 -8.36 10.48 -0.99
C LEU A 302 -8.20 9.32 -2.00
N ASP A 303 -9.30 8.74 -2.46
CA ASP A 303 -9.29 7.64 -3.44
C ASP A 303 -8.69 8.10 -4.77
N HIS A 304 -9.06 9.29 -5.25
CA HIS A 304 -8.48 9.85 -6.46
C HIS A 304 -6.98 10.13 -6.28
N THR A 305 -6.56 10.65 -5.14
CA THR A 305 -5.12 10.87 -4.87
C THR A 305 -4.35 9.56 -4.83
N VAL A 306 -4.90 8.50 -4.23
CA VAL A 306 -4.28 7.17 -4.21
C VAL A 306 -4.11 6.63 -5.63
N ASP A 307 -5.14 6.73 -6.47
CA ASP A 307 -5.12 6.24 -7.86
C ASP A 307 -4.03 6.94 -8.72
N ARG A 308 -3.64 8.18 -8.40
CA ARG A 308 -2.57 8.91 -9.09
C ARG A 308 -1.19 8.26 -8.93
N PHE A 309 -0.95 7.54 -7.84
CA PHE A 309 0.30 6.81 -7.62
C PHE A 309 0.42 5.55 -8.47
N ARG A 310 -0.70 5.09 -9.04
CA ARG A 310 -0.77 3.92 -9.93
C ARG A 310 -0.17 2.65 -9.32
N ALA A 311 -0.33 2.49 -8.00
CA ALA A 311 0.13 1.33 -7.27
C ALA A 311 -0.66 0.08 -7.64
N ASN A 312 -0.01 -1.08 -7.57
CA ASN A 312 -0.66 -2.39 -7.70
C ASN A 312 -1.25 -2.86 -6.37
N LEU A 313 -0.55 -2.59 -5.27
CA LEU A 313 -0.97 -2.99 -3.92
C LEU A 313 -1.23 -1.73 -3.11
N VAL A 314 -2.49 -1.49 -2.75
CA VAL A 314 -2.86 -0.42 -1.83
C VAL A 314 -3.08 -1.04 -0.47
N ILE A 315 -2.19 -0.72 0.46
CA ILE A 315 -2.32 -1.14 1.86
C ILE A 315 -2.80 0.03 2.72
N GLU A 316 -3.28 -0.28 3.91
CA GLU A 316 -3.51 0.69 4.96
C GLU A 316 -2.83 0.18 6.23
N THR A 317 -1.88 0.96 6.73
CA THR A 317 -1.28 0.73 8.03
C THR A 317 -1.76 1.79 9.02
N PRO A 318 -1.65 1.56 10.34
CA PRO A 318 -2.10 2.55 11.32
C PRO A 318 -1.28 3.84 11.28
N THR A 319 -0.01 3.78 10.87
CA THR A 319 0.89 4.95 10.86
C THR A 319 1.35 5.28 9.45
N ALA A 320 1.29 6.56 9.08
CA ALA A 320 1.85 7.03 7.81
C ALA A 320 3.36 6.74 7.70
N LEU A 321 3.81 6.42 6.48
CA LEU A 321 5.19 6.13 6.09
C LEU A 321 5.79 4.86 6.72
N GLU A 322 4.97 4.02 7.35
CA GLU A 322 5.41 2.76 7.95
C GLU A 322 6.01 1.79 6.91
N GLU A 323 5.50 1.83 5.68
CA GLU A 323 6.00 1.07 4.54
C GLU A 323 7.46 1.37 4.19
N MET A 324 8.00 2.51 4.65
CA MET A 324 9.42 2.84 4.48
C MET A 324 10.38 1.93 5.25
N ASN A 325 9.88 1.17 6.21
CA ASN A 325 10.71 0.26 7.01
C ASN A 325 10.51 -1.21 6.60
N PHE A 326 9.67 -1.49 5.60
CA PHE A 326 9.42 -2.86 5.16
C PHE A 326 10.62 -3.43 4.42
N LYS A 327 11.08 -4.61 4.84
CA LYS A 327 12.10 -5.41 4.13
C LYS A 327 11.47 -6.53 3.31
N SER A 328 10.40 -7.09 3.84
CA SER A 328 9.51 -8.04 3.18
C SER A 328 8.08 -7.82 3.70
N LEU A 329 7.11 -8.37 3.00
CA LEU A 329 5.72 -8.44 3.43
C LEU A 329 5.10 -9.74 2.97
N THR A 330 4.14 -10.26 3.73
CA THR A 330 3.39 -11.46 3.37
C THR A 330 1.92 -11.08 3.18
N ILE A 331 1.34 -11.44 2.04
CA ILE A 331 -0.07 -11.23 1.73
C ILE A 331 -0.66 -12.60 1.41
N GLY A 332 -1.61 -13.05 2.23
CA GLY A 332 -2.08 -14.43 2.19
C GLY A 332 -0.90 -15.37 2.44
N ASP A 333 -0.67 -16.30 1.50
CA ASP A 333 0.42 -17.27 1.56
C ASP A 333 1.64 -16.87 0.71
N THR A 334 1.64 -15.67 0.15
CA THR A 334 2.72 -15.19 -0.72
C THR A 334 3.62 -14.19 -0.01
N GLU A 335 4.93 -14.45 -0.02
CA GLU A 335 5.96 -13.53 0.46
C GLU A 335 6.48 -12.64 -0.67
N PHE A 336 6.58 -11.35 -0.38
CA PHE A 336 7.12 -10.32 -1.25
C PHE A 336 8.34 -9.70 -0.58
N LYS A 337 9.41 -9.49 -1.36
CA LYS A 337 10.58 -8.75 -0.92
C LYS A 337 10.48 -7.29 -1.36
N VAL A 338 10.89 -6.37 -0.50
CA VAL A 338 10.95 -4.95 -0.83
C VAL A 338 12.31 -4.62 -1.43
N ASP A 339 12.33 -4.27 -2.71
CA ASP A 339 13.58 -3.98 -3.44
C ASP A 339 14.05 -2.52 -3.31
N GLY A 340 13.15 -1.59 -2.96
CA GLY A 340 13.51 -0.20 -2.71
C GLY A 340 12.35 0.79 -2.90
N PHE A 341 12.67 2.09 -2.81
CA PHE A 341 11.69 3.17 -2.95
C PHE A 341 11.66 3.72 -4.37
N VAL A 342 10.46 3.82 -4.92
CA VAL A 342 10.24 4.52 -6.18
C VAL A 342 10.18 6.02 -5.91
N ARG A 343 10.97 6.79 -6.66
CA ARG A 343 10.91 8.25 -6.62
C ARG A 343 9.79 8.72 -7.56
N ALA A 344 8.88 9.54 -7.05
CA ALA A 344 7.96 10.27 -7.91
C ALA A 344 8.78 11.20 -8.83
N VAL A 345 8.79 10.89 -10.12
CA VAL A 345 9.47 11.73 -11.12
C VAL A 345 8.60 12.96 -11.35
N LYS A 346 9.19 14.15 -11.17
CA LYS A 346 8.54 15.43 -11.44
C LYS A 346 7.97 15.52 -12.87
#